data_AF-A0A2R6IGT6-F1
#
_entry.id   AF-A0A2R6IGT6-F1
#
_cell.length_a   1.000
_cell.length_b   1.000
_cell.length_c   1.000
_cell.angle_alpha   90.00
_cell.angle_beta   90.00
_cell.angle_gamma   90.00
#
_symmetry.space_group_name_H-M   'P 1'
#
loop_
_entity.id
_entity.type
_entity.pdbx_description
1 polymer ?
#
loop_
_entity_poly.entity_id
_entity_poly.type
_entity_poly.pdbx_seq_one_letter_code
_entity_poly.pdbx_strand_id
1 'polypeptide(L)'
;MTDGAVGRTTAENAELALLLEVAGTPKPGNVDRHRECDDLRFEQFLAGAVGAREGFRRAAAGDPLGAAFRRAIEGMSAQRGGNTQFGAVLLTTPLVAAAGRDALSPAGASAVVAETTVSDAAAFYRAFEAVNVAVADPPEGMEPLDVRRGSEAVPVLERRGLALADVMERSADRDGVAREWVGGFERTFVAAASLREREGPVTDRAAAVFLDLLAEEPDTFVAIQHDRETAEWVTERARAARDGDLDPEELAETLVDRDINPGTTADVVAAGLFVALERGMPV
;
A
#
# COMPACT_ATOMS: atom_id res chain seq x y z
N MET A 1 32.05 3.64 26.42
CA MET A 1 30.62 3.28 26.54
C MET A 1 29.85 4.25 25.67
N THR A 2 29.72 3.92 24.39
CA THR A 2 28.75 4.56 23.50
C THR A 2 27.46 3.81 23.72
N ASP A 3 26.53 4.45 24.41
CA ASP A 3 25.14 4.00 24.55
C ASP A 3 24.53 4.06 23.15
N GLY A 4 24.71 2.98 22.39
CA GLY A 4 24.18 2.84 21.04
C GLY A 4 22.69 2.65 21.18
N ALA A 5 21.92 3.73 21.04
CA ALA A 5 20.47 3.66 20.99
C ALA A 5 20.10 2.57 19.97
N VAL A 6 19.49 1.49 20.45
CA VAL A 6 18.99 0.40 19.61
C VAL A 6 17.82 0.96 18.83
N GLY A 7 18.11 1.54 17.66
CA GLY A 7 17.10 2.02 16.73
C GLY A 7 16.32 0.85 16.13
N ARG A 8 15.07 1.09 15.76
CA ARG A 8 14.27 0.15 14.97
C ARG A 8 15.00 -0.16 13.66
N THR A 9 14.96 -1.42 13.25
CA THR A 9 15.39 -1.86 11.91
C THR A 9 14.41 -1.35 10.85
N THR A 10 14.85 -1.29 9.58
CA THR A 10 13.98 -0.93 8.44
C THR A 10 12.72 -1.79 8.36
N ALA A 11 12.83 -3.09 8.66
CA ALA A 11 11.67 -3.99 8.68
C ALA A 11 10.70 -3.68 9.83
N GLU A 12 11.19 -3.25 10.99
CA GLU A 12 10.35 -2.81 12.11
C GLU A 12 9.67 -1.46 11.83
N ASN A 13 10.34 -0.55 11.11
CA ASN A 13 9.70 0.68 10.63
C ASN A 13 8.61 0.38 9.59
N ALA A 14 8.81 -0.60 8.70
CA ALA A 14 7.77 -1.02 7.75
C ALA A 14 6.57 -1.69 8.43
N GLU A 15 6.81 -2.60 9.38
CA GLU A 15 5.77 -3.18 10.23
C GLU A 15 4.99 -2.09 10.97
N LEU A 16 5.70 -1.15 11.62
CA LEU A 16 5.08 -0.05 12.34
C LEU A 16 4.30 0.89 11.43
N ALA A 17 4.75 1.12 10.21
CA ALA A 17 4.02 1.94 9.24
C ALA A 17 2.64 1.35 8.93
N LEU A 18 2.55 0.03 8.72
CA LEU A 18 1.28 -0.67 8.54
C LEU A 18 0.38 -0.58 9.79
N LEU A 19 0.96 -0.68 10.98
CA LEU A 19 0.22 -0.56 12.25
C LEU A 19 -0.33 0.85 12.47
N LEU A 20 0.47 1.88 12.18
CA LEU A 20 0.06 3.28 12.31
C LEU A 20 -0.97 3.68 11.25
N GLU A 21 -0.87 3.10 10.05
CA GLU A 21 -1.81 3.34 8.96
C GLU A 21 -3.22 2.90 9.34
N VAL A 22 -3.40 1.68 9.87
CA VAL A 22 -4.73 1.22 10.33
C VAL A 22 -5.17 1.92 11.63
N ALA A 23 -4.24 2.36 12.47
CA ALA A 23 -4.55 3.08 13.70
C ALA A 23 -4.95 4.56 13.49
N GLY A 24 -4.69 5.13 12.31
CA GLY A 24 -5.18 6.45 11.94
C GLY A 24 -6.70 6.49 11.95
N THR A 25 -7.30 7.51 12.58
CA THR A 25 -8.76 7.59 12.74
C THR A 25 -9.20 9.05 12.78
N PRO A 26 -10.28 9.44 12.08
CA PRO A 26 -11.07 8.60 11.17
C PRO A 26 -10.34 8.30 9.86
N LYS A 27 -10.62 7.14 9.27
CA LYS A 27 -10.21 6.82 7.90
C LYS A 27 -11.43 6.47 7.06
N PRO A 28 -11.98 7.48 6.34
CA PRO A 28 -13.24 7.28 5.68
C PRO A 28 -13.30 6.06 4.75
N GLY A 29 -14.20 5.13 5.05
CA GLY A 29 -14.45 3.93 4.24
C GLY A 29 -13.51 2.74 4.51
N ASN A 30 -12.43 2.94 5.27
CA ASN A 30 -11.49 1.89 5.64
C ASN A 30 -11.80 1.32 7.02
N VAL A 31 -11.26 0.13 7.29
CA VAL A 31 -11.10 -0.37 8.66
C VAL A 31 -10.18 0.58 9.44
N ASP A 32 -10.63 0.98 10.63
CA ASP A 32 -9.86 1.79 11.57
C ASP A 32 -10.16 1.37 13.02
N ARG A 33 -9.79 2.18 14.02
CA ARG A 33 -10.03 1.86 15.43
C ARG A 33 -11.52 1.87 15.83
N HIS A 34 -12.35 2.57 15.07
CA HIS A 34 -13.78 2.76 15.36
C HIS A 34 -14.67 1.93 14.42
N ARG A 35 -14.16 1.53 13.25
CA ARG A 35 -14.94 0.90 12.17
C ARG A 35 -14.30 -0.40 11.67
N GLU A 36 -15.16 -1.38 11.44
CA GLU A 36 -14.85 -2.66 10.81
C GLU A 36 -15.71 -2.77 9.52
N CYS A 37 -15.27 -3.57 8.55
CA CYS A 37 -15.98 -3.78 7.27
C CYS A 37 -16.23 -5.27 7.09
N ASP A 38 -17.47 -5.72 6.86
CA ASP A 38 -17.86 -7.13 6.64
C ASP A 38 -16.99 -8.18 7.37
N ASP A 39 -16.06 -8.81 6.64
CA ASP A 39 -15.19 -9.89 7.12
C ASP A 39 -13.82 -9.42 7.67
N LEU A 40 -13.58 -8.10 7.64
CA LEU A 40 -12.34 -7.41 7.97
C LEU A 40 -12.45 -6.63 9.30
N ARG A 41 -11.63 -7.04 10.27
CA ARG A 41 -11.59 -6.47 11.62
C ARG A 41 -10.27 -5.81 11.94
N PHE A 42 -10.27 -4.84 12.84
CA PHE A 42 -9.06 -4.09 13.20
C PHE A 42 -7.90 -5.00 13.64
N GLU A 43 -8.16 -6.02 14.47
CA GLU A 43 -7.13 -6.94 14.95
C GLU A 43 -6.50 -7.80 13.84
N GLN A 44 -7.21 -8.01 12.73
CA GLN A 44 -6.70 -8.76 11.59
C GLN A 44 -5.65 -7.95 10.83
N PHE A 45 -5.81 -6.62 10.75
CA PHE A 45 -4.79 -5.72 10.21
C PHE A 45 -3.56 -5.69 11.11
N LEU A 46 -3.75 -5.63 12.44
CA LEU A 46 -2.63 -5.73 13.38
C LEU A 46 -1.84 -7.04 13.20
N ALA A 47 -2.56 -8.17 13.13
CA ALA A 47 -1.94 -9.47 12.90
C ALA A 47 -1.27 -9.55 11.52
N GLY A 48 -1.89 -8.96 10.49
CA GLY A 48 -1.36 -8.90 9.14
C GLY A 48 -0.05 -8.12 9.05
N ALA A 49 0.02 -6.95 9.69
CA ALA A 49 1.24 -6.14 9.78
C ALA A 49 2.41 -6.90 10.43
N VAL A 50 2.16 -7.56 11.56
CA VAL A 50 3.15 -8.43 12.23
C VAL A 50 3.58 -9.57 11.30
N GLY A 51 2.63 -10.19 10.60
CA GLY A 51 2.89 -11.27 9.65
C GLY A 51 3.77 -10.86 8.47
N ALA A 52 3.62 -9.64 7.96
CA ALA A 52 4.36 -9.11 6.82
C ALA A 52 5.86 -8.87 7.10
N ARG A 53 6.24 -8.69 8.38
CA ARG A 53 7.59 -8.30 8.82
C ARG A 53 8.71 -9.15 8.22
N GLU A 54 8.55 -10.46 8.13
CA GLU A 54 9.59 -11.35 7.59
C GLU A 54 9.87 -11.08 6.10
N GLY A 55 8.85 -10.72 5.31
CA GLY A 55 9.06 -10.29 3.93
C GLY A 55 9.80 -8.96 3.84
N PHE A 56 9.45 -7.98 4.70
CA PHE A 56 10.19 -6.72 4.77
C PHE A 56 11.65 -6.90 5.20
N ARG A 57 11.92 -7.81 6.15
CA ARG A 57 13.29 -8.15 6.55
C ARG A 57 14.12 -8.69 5.38
N ARG A 58 13.52 -9.51 4.52
CA ARG A 58 14.16 -10.03 3.30
C ARG A 58 14.40 -8.94 2.27
N ALA A 59 13.42 -8.07 2.02
CA ALA A 59 13.57 -6.94 1.12
C ALA A 59 14.73 -6.02 1.56
N ALA A 60 14.79 -5.67 2.85
CA ALA A 60 15.87 -4.86 3.41
C ALA A 60 17.25 -5.56 3.34
N ALA A 61 17.29 -6.89 3.36
CA ALA A 61 18.52 -7.67 3.22
C ALA A 61 19.00 -7.82 1.75
N GLY A 62 18.21 -7.36 0.78
CA GLY A 62 18.54 -7.45 -0.65
C GLY A 62 18.11 -8.75 -1.34
N ASP A 63 17.20 -9.52 -0.74
CA ASP A 63 16.57 -10.67 -1.41
C ASP A 63 15.77 -10.22 -2.66
N PRO A 64 15.50 -11.12 -3.63
CA PRO A 64 14.66 -10.79 -4.78
C PRO A 64 13.32 -10.21 -4.38
N LEU A 65 12.96 -9.07 -4.96
CA LEU A 65 11.85 -8.23 -4.53
C LEU A 65 10.51 -8.99 -4.53
N GLY A 66 10.22 -9.75 -5.58
CA GLY A 66 8.98 -10.51 -5.69
C GLY A 66 8.91 -11.64 -4.68
N ALA A 67 10.05 -12.27 -4.34
CA ALA A 67 10.10 -13.31 -3.31
C ALA A 67 9.89 -12.72 -1.90
N ALA A 68 10.49 -11.56 -1.63
CA ALA A 68 10.29 -10.83 -0.38
C ALA A 68 8.82 -10.36 -0.24
N PHE A 69 8.24 -9.80 -1.30
CA PHE A 69 6.83 -9.41 -1.37
C PHE A 69 5.90 -10.60 -1.11
N ARG A 70 6.08 -11.70 -1.85
CA ARG A 70 5.28 -12.91 -1.66
C ARG A 70 5.36 -13.41 -0.21
N ARG A 71 6.55 -13.41 0.39
CA ARG A 71 6.73 -13.81 1.79
C ARG A 71 5.98 -12.90 2.75
N ALA A 72 5.95 -11.59 2.48
CA ALA A 72 5.17 -10.62 3.27
C ALA A 72 3.67 -10.92 3.15
N ILE A 73 3.16 -11.14 1.93
CA ILE A 73 1.74 -11.46 1.71
C ILE A 73 1.33 -12.77 2.37
N GLU A 74 2.12 -13.85 2.23
CA GLU A 74 1.84 -15.13 2.90
C GLU A 74 1.84 -15.01 4.44
N GLY A 75 2.66 -14.12 4.99
CA GLY A 75 2.66 -13.82 6.42
C GLY A 75 1.45 -13.01 6.84
N MET A 76 1.14 -11.95 6.08
CA MET A 76 -0.03 -11.09 6.29
C MET A 76 -1.33 -11.90 6.25
N SER A 77 -1.44 -12.86 5.33
CA SER A 77 -2.63 -13.68 5.12
C SER A 77 -2.77 -14.86 6.10
N ALA A 78 -1.85 -15.05 7.05
CA ALA A 78 -1.91 -16.15 8.03
C ALA A 78 -3.05 -15.98 9.05
N GLN A 79 -3.61 -14.78 9.14
CA GLN A 79 -4.82 -14.45 9.88
C GLN A 79 -6.10 -14.89 9.11
N ARG A 80 -7.30 -14.78 9.70
CA ARG A 80 -8.54 -15.39 9.16
C ARG A 80 -9.42 -14.51 8.26
N GLY A 81 -9.13 -13.23 8.10
CA GLY A 81 -9.89 -12.25 7.33
C GLY A 81 -9.44 -12.04 5.88
N GLY A 82 -8.46 -12.80 5.39
CA GLY A 82 -7.98 -12.67 4.00
C GLY A 82 -7.07 -11.47 3.76
N ASN A 83 -7.45 -10.57 2.85
CA ASN A 83 -6.63 -9.42 2.45
C ASN A 83 -6.83 -8.22 3.38
N THR A 84 -5.84 -7.90 4.20
CA THR A 84 -5.84 -6.67 5.01
C THR A 84 -5.16 -5.51 4.30
N GLN A 85 -3.93 -5.71 3.82
CA GLN A 85 -3.02 -4.61 3.43
C GLN A 85 -2.15 -4.97 2.20
N PHE A 86 -2.67 -5.73 1.24
CA PHE A 86 -1.88 -6.16 0.07
C PHE A 86 -1.26 -5.00 -0.71
N GLY A 87 -2.03 -3.96 -1.02
CA GLY A 87 -1.55 -2.79 -1.76
C GLY A 87 -0.49 -1.99 -0.97
N ALA A 88 -0.70 -1.81 0.34
CA ALA A 88 0.25 -1.18 1.23
C ALA A 88 1.58 -1.95 1.29
N VAL A 89 1.53 -3.29 1.39
CA VAL A 89 2.73 -4.14 1.32
C VAL A 89 3.39 -4.00 -0.06
N LEU A 90 2.61 -3.94 -1.14
CA LEU A 90 3.11 -3.78 -2.50
C LEU A 90 3.82 -2.44 -2.71
N LEU A 91 3.30 -1.33 -2.20
CA LEU A 91 3.99 -0.03 -2.24
C LEU A 91 5.21 0.02 -1.32
N THR A 92 5.12 -0.58 -0.13
CA THR A 92 6.16 -0.46 0.89
C THR A 92 7.38 -1.34 0.60
N THR A 93 7.21 -2.52 -0.01
CA THR A 93 8.31 -3.47 -0.26
C THR A 93 9.49 -2.89 -1.07
N PRO A 94 9.30 -2.21 -2.23
CA PRO A 94 10.41 -1.60 -2.96
C PRO A 94 11.09 -0.46 -2.19
N LEU A 95 10.33 0.29 -1.39
CA LEU A 95 10.88 1.34 -0.53
C LEU A 95 11.75 0.74 0.58
N VAL A 96 11.33 -0.37 1.17
CA VAL A 96 12.11 -1.14 2.16
C VAL A 96 13.41 -1.67 1.55
N ALA A 97 13.36 -2.20 0.34
CA ALA A 97 14.56 -2.64 -0.37
C ALA A 97 15.49 -1.46 -0.69
N ALA A 98 14.96 -0.30 -1.09
CA ALA A 98 15.78 0.90 -1.31
C ALA A 98 16.41 1.42 0.00
N ALA A 99 15.66 1.40 1.11
CA ALA A 99 16.17 1.78 2.43
C ALA A 99 17.27 0.84 2.92
N GLY A 100 17.13 -0.48 2.74
CA GLY A 100 18.17 -1.46 3.05
C GLY A 100 19.47 -1.29 2.26
N ARG A 101 19.42 -0.54 1.15
CA ARG A 101 20.57 -0.15 0.32
C ARG A 101 21.08 1.26 0.62
N ASP A 102 20.61 1.89 1.70
CA ASP A 102 20.86 3.30 2.05
C ASP A 102 20.49 4.28 0.90
N ALA A 103 19.48 3.94 0.11
CA ALA A 103 19.11 4.64 -1.12
C ALA A 103 17.65 5.13 -1.14
N LEU A 104 17.01 5.30 0.03
CA LEU A 104 15.60 5.68 0.14
C LEU A 104 15.31 7.09 -0.43
N SER A 105 14.97 7.11 -1.71
CA SER A 105 14.68 8.28 -2.53
C SER A 105 13.83 7.84 -3.72
N PRO A 106 13.17 8.77 -4.45
CA PRO A 106 12.48 8.44 -5.69
C PRO A 106 13.38 7.66 -6.66
N ALA A 107 14.60 8.14 -6.90
CA ALA A 107 15.55 7.49 -7.81
C ALA A 107 16.00 6.11 -7.34
N GLY A 108 16.25 5.92 -6.03
CA GLY A 108 16.65 4.62 -5.49
C GLY A 108 15.51 3.61 -5.49
N ALA A 109 14.27 4.04 -5.22
CA ALA A 109 13.10 3.19 -5.32
C ALA A 109 12.84 2.79 -6.80
N SER A 110 12.94 3.74 -7.73
CA SER A 110 12.86 3.45 -9.17
C SER A 110 13.96 2.48 -9.64
N ALA A 111 15.18 2.58 -9.09
CA ALA A 111 16.25 1.62 -9.40
C ALA A 111 15.90 0.20 -8.94
N VAL A 112 15.36 0.05 -7.72
CA VAL A 112 14.87 -1.24 -7.21
C VAL A 112 13.78 -1.82 -8.13
N VAL A 113 12.83 -0.99 -8.57
CA VAL A 113 11.78 -1.42 -9.50
C VAL A 113 12.36 -1.85 -10.85
N ALA A 114 13.26 -1.05 -11.43
CA ALA A 114 13.88 -1.33 -12.73
C ALA A 114 14.74 -2.60 -12.73
N GLU A 115 15.28 -3.00 -11.57
CA GLU A 115 16.06 -4.23 -11.40
C GLU A 115 15.20 -5.50 -11.24
N THR A 116 13.87 -5.36 -11.15
CA THR A 116 13.00 -6.53 -11.05
C THR A 116 13.09 -7.45 -12.27
N THR A 117 12.84 -8.73 -12.03
CA THR A 117 13.00 -9.78 -13.02
C THR A 117 11.68 -10.49 -13.32
N VAL A 118 11.71 -11.39 -14.31
CA VAL A 118 10.59 -12.31 -14.59
C VAL A 118 10.28 -13.22 -13.39
N SER A 119 11.30 -13.58 -12.61
CA SER A 119 11.11 -14.36 -11.37
C SER A 119 10.37 -13.55 -10.31
N ASP A 120 10.64 -12.24 -10.21
CA ASP A 120 9.92 -11.35 -9.33
C ASP A 120 8.46 -11.21 -9.76
N ALA A 121 8.20 -11.09 -11.06
CA ALA A 121 6.84 -11.12 -11.61
C ALA A 121 6.13 -12.44 -11.27
N ALA A 122 6.79 -13.58 -11.47
CA ALA A 122 6.21 -14.88 -11.14
C ALA A 122 5.88 -15.03 -9.64
N ALA A 123 6.74 -14.50 -8.76
CA ALA A 123 6.49 -14.50 -7.32
C ALA A 123 5.35 -13.55 -6.93
N PHE A 124 5.25 -12.37 -7.57
CA PHE A 124 4.13 -11.44 -7.43
C PHE A 124 2.79 -12.09 -7.79
N TYR A 125 2.71 -12.77 -8.94
CA TYR A 125 1.49 -13.48 -9.34
C TYR A 125 1.12 -14.59 -8.34
N ARG A 126 2.09 -15.35 -7.85
CA ARG A 126 1.83 -16.37 -6.81
C ARG A 126 1.35 -15.78 -5.49
N ALA A 127 1.64 -14.52 -5.19
CA ALA A 127 1.13 -13.87 -3.97
C ALA A 127 -0.40 -13.71 -3.99
N PHE A 128 -1.03 -13.60 -5.18
CA PHE A 128 -2.49 -13.59 -5.32
C PHE A 128 -3.14 -14.93 -4.95
N GLU A 129 -2.39 -16.02 -4.82
CA GLU A 129 -2.94 -17.30 -4.35
C GLU A 129 -3.21 -17.30 -2.83
N ALA A 130 -2.58 -16.38 -2.10
CA ALA A 130 -2.70 -16.28 -0.64
C ALA A 130 -3.85 -15.38 -0.19
N VAL A 131 -4.37 -14.52 -1.07
CA VAL A 131 -5.36 -13.49 -0.76
C VAL A 131 -6.31 -13.25 -1.92
N ASN A 132 -7.55 -12.86 -1.64
CA ASN A 132 -8.46 -12.37 -2.67
C ASN A 132 -8.31 -10.84 -2.79
N VAL A 133 -7.81 -10.35 -3.91
CA VAL A 133 -7.59 -8.93 -4.17
C VAL A 133 -8.54 -8.50 -5.29
N ALA A 134 -9.30 -7.45 -5.01
CA ALA A 134 -10.09 -6.77 -6.01
C ALA A 134 -9.17 -6.10 -7.05
N VAL A 135 -9.31 -6.51 -8.31
CA VAL A 135 -8.50 -6.01 -9.43
C VAL A 135 -9.40 -5.75 -10.63
N ALA A 136 -9.04 -4.74 -11.43
CA ALA A 136 -9.72 -4.47 -12.69
C ALA A 136 -9.58 -5.65 -13.67
N ASP A 137 -10.60 -5.89 -14.47
CA ASP A 137 -10.50 -6.86 -15.57
C ASP A 137 -9.34 -6.51 -16.51
N PRO A 138 -8.53 -7.49 -16.95
CA PRO A 138 -7.41 -7.21 -17.83
C PRO A 138 -7.88 -6.57 -19.14
N PRO A 139 -7.10 -5.64 -19.73
CA PRO A 139 -7.42 -5.12 -21.04
C PRO A 139 -7.37 -6.24 -22.08
N GLU A 140 -8.04 -6.01 -23.21
CA GLU A 140 -8.10 -6.97 -24.32
C GLU A 140 -6.69 -7.44 -24.73
N GLY A 141 -6.49 -8.75 -24.82
CA GLY A 141 -5.21 -9.38 -25.13
C GLY A 141 -4.26 -9.58 -23.95
N MET A 142 -4.62 -9.11 -22.75
CA MET A 142 -3.91 -9.37 -21.49
C MET A 142 -4.61 -10.39 -20.58
N GLU A 143 -5.68 -11.04 -21.03
CA GLU A 143 -6.39 -12.09 -20.28
C GLU A 143 -5.45 -13.22 -19.83
N PRO A 144 -4.45 -13.67 -20.64
CA PRO A 144 -3.49 -14.66 -20.19
C PRO A 144 -2.59 -14.20 -19.04
N LEU A 145 -2.50 -12.89 -18.81
CA LEU A 145 -1.71 -12.22 -17.77
C LEU A 145 -2.59 -11.65 -16.64
N ASP A 146 -3.86 -12.07 -16.56
CA ASP A 146 -4.71 -11.73 -15.42
C ASP A 146 -4.06 -12.23 -14.12
N VAL A 147 -3.82 -11.30 -13.18
CA VAL A 147 -3.18 -11.59 -11.89
C VAL A 147 -3.98 -12.58 -11.04
N ARG A 148 -5.31 -12.65 -11.25
CA ARG A 148 -6.20 -13.62 -10.59
C ARG A 148 -5.88 -15.07 -10.96
N ARG A 149 -5.14 -15.30 -12.05
CA ARG A 149 -4.70 -16.64 -12.47
C ARG A 149 -3.51 -17.16 -11.69
N GLY A 150 -2.87 -16.33 -10.84
CA GLY A 150 -1.77 -16.73 -9.99
C GLY A 150 -0.66 -17.44 -10.76
N SER A 151 -0.24 -18.61 -10.28
CA SER A 151 0.81 -19.42 -10.92
C SER A 151 0.52 -19.84 -12.37
N GLU A 152 -0.75 -19.90 -12.80
CA GLU A 152 -1.10 -20.27 -14.18
C GLU A 152 -0.67 -19.23 -15.22
N ALA A 153 -0.45 -17.96 -14.82
CA ALA A 153 0.06 -16.92 -15.70
C ALA A 153 1.59 -16.97 -15.85
N VAL A 154 2.31 -17.68 -14.97
CA VAL A 154 3.79 -17.72 -14.95
C VAL A 154 4.40 -18.18 -16.27
N PRO A 155 3.92 -19.26 -16.93
CA PRO A 155 4.47 -19.65 -18.23
C PRO A 155 4.30 -18.58 -19.31
N VAL A 156 3.29 -17.71 -19.21
CA VAL A 156 3.07 -16.60 -20.15
C VAL A 156 4.09 -15.48 -19.88
N LEU A 157 4.33 -15.14 -18.61
CA LEU A 157 5.34 -14.17 -18.19
C LEU A 157 6.74 -14.58 -18.69
N GLU A 158 7.10 -15.85 -18.48
CA GLU A 158 8.38 -16.42 -18.91
C GLU A 158 8.55 -16.39 -20.43
N ARG A 159 7.53 -16.84 -21.18
CA ARG A 159 7.58 -16.81 -22.65
C ARG A 159 7.68 -15.40 -23.22
N ARG A 160 7.07 -14.41 -22.56
CA ARG A 160 7.06 -13.01 -22.99
C ARG A 160 8.22 -12.20 -22.40
N GLY A 161 9.01 -12.78 -21.49
CA GLY A 161 10.12 -12.11 -20.82
C GLY A 161 9.71 -10.91 -19.96
N LEU A 162 8.53 -10.96 -19.34
CA LEU A 162 7.99 -9.81 -18.59
C LEU A 162 8.48 -9.79 -17.15
N ALA A 163 9.25 -8.76 -16.81
CA ALA A 163 9.63 -8.43 -15.45
C ALA A 163 8.49 -7.76 -14.68
N LEU A 164 8.63 -7.64 -13.36
CA LEU A 164 7.59 -7.04 -12.52
C LEU A 164 7.38 -5.55 -12.86
N ALA A 165 8.44 -4.80 -13.19
CA ALA A 165 8.33 -3.44 -13.69
C ALA A 165 7.43 -3.35 -14.94
N ASP A 166 7.57 -4.28 -15.89
CA ASP A 166 6.75 -4.28 -17.10
C ASP A 166 5.27 -4.59 -16.78
N VAL A 167 4.99 -5.36 -15.73
CA VAL A 167 3.63 -5.65 -15.27
C VAL A 167 3.01 -4.39 -14.65
N MET A 168 3.77 -3.64 -13.85
CA MET A 168 3.32 -2.38 -13.26
C MET A 168 3.09 -1.32 -14.34
N GLU A 169 3.99 -1.19 -15.31
CA GLU A 169 3.85 -0.24 -16.43
C GLU A 169 2.53 -0.43 -17.19
N ARG A 170 2.13 -1.68 -17.45
CA ARG A 170 0.86 -1.99 -18.13
C ARG A 170 -0.39 -1.73 -17.29
N SER A 171 -0.23 -1.52 -15.98
CA SER A 171 -1.34 -1.30 -15.05
C SER A 171 -1.45 0.16 -14.59
N ALA A 172 -0.41 0.98 -14.79
CA ALA A 172 -0.30 2.33 -14.25
C ALA A 172 -1.41 3.31 -14.67
N ASP A 173 -2.03 3.10 -15.83
CA ASP A 173 -3.14 3.94 -16.30
C ASP A 173 -4.40 3.81 -15.42
N ARG A 174 -4.60 2.65 -14.78
CA ARG A 174 -5.84 2.27 -14.08
C ARG A 174 -5.65 1.93 -12.61
N ASP A 175 -4.42 1.66 -12.19
CA ASP A 175 -4.06 1.24 -10.84
C ASP A 175 -3.07 2.26 -10.24
N GLY A 176 -3.47 2.94 -9.18
CA GLY A 176 -2.67 3.98 -8.54
C GLY A 176 -1.43 3.44 -7.82
N VAL A 177 -1.46 2.18 -7.35
CA VAL A 177 -0.25 1.53 -6.79
C VAL A 177 0.77 1.29 -7.91
N ALA A 178 0.32 0.77 -9.05
CA ALA A 178 1.17 0.60 -10.21
C ALA A 178 1.70 1.94 -10.75
N ARG A 179 0.89 3.00 -10.69
CA ARG A 179 1.30 4.35 -11.08
C ARG A 179 2.42 4.90 -10.19
N GLU A 180 2.36 4.69 -8.88
CA GLU A 180 3.46 5.07 -7.97
C GLU A 180 4.75 4.30 -8.29
N TRP A 181 4.66 3.00 -8.60
CA TRP A 181 5.83 2.19 -8.98
C TRP A 181 6.53 2.73 -10.23
N VAL A 182 5.76 3.16 -11.22
CA VAL A 182 6.28 3.71 -12.48
C VAL A 182 6.72 5.17 -12.32
N GLY A 183 6.02 5.94 -11.49
CA GLY A 183 6.24 7.37 -11.26
C GLY A 183 7.30 7.70 -10.20
N GLY A 184 7.96 6.70 -9.60
CA GLY A 184 8.99 6.92 -8.58
C GLY A 184 8.44 7.29 -7.21
N PHE A 185 7.21 6.85 -6.90
CA PHE A 185 6.56 6.98 -5.60
C PHE A 185 6.30 8.44 -5.18
N GLU A 186 5.96 9.30 -6.13
CA GLU A 186 5.82 10.75 -5.91
C GLU A 186 4.81 11.06 -4.78
N ARG A 187 3.60 10.49 -4.83
CA ARG A 187 2.57 10.74 -3.81
C ARG A 187 3.00 10.22 -2.45
N THR A 188 3.69 9.08 -2.42
CA THR A 188 4.25 8.51 -1.20
C THR A 188 5.26 9.45 -0.55
N PHE A 189 6.19 10.03 -1.32
CA PHE A 189 7.18 10.97 -0.78
C PHE A 189 6.55 12.30 -0.35
N VAL A 190 5.50 12.77 -1.03
CA VAL A 190 4.69 13.92 -0.60
C VAL A 190 3.98 13.62 0.72
N ALA A 191 3.33 12.45 0.84
CA ALA A 191 2.68 12.01 2.07
C ALA A 191 3.67 11.97 3.25
N ALA A 192 4.88 11.42 3.02
CA ALA A 192 5.93 11.37 4.02
C ALA A 192 6.42 12.76 4.49
N ALA A 193 6.45 13.74 3.59
CA ALA A 193 6.77 15.12 3.94
C ALA A 193 5.65 15.74 4.80
N SER A 194 4.39 15.62 4.37
CA SER A 194 3.22 16.12 5.11
C SER A 194 3.12 15.52 6.52
N LEU A 195 3.35 14.21 6.66
CA LEU A 195 3.38 13.52 7.96
C LEU A 195 4.43 14.10 8.93
N ARG A 196 5.60 14.49 8.42
CA ARG A 196 6.69 15.07 9.24
C ARG A 196 6.47 16.53 9.59
N GLU A 197 5.77 17.27 8.74
CA GLU A 197 5.46 18.69 8.95
C GLU A 197 4.30 18.91 9.92
N ARG A 198 3.36 17.96 10.01
CA ARG A 198 2.25 18.02 10.95
C ARG A 198 2.70 17.74 12.39
N GLU A 199 2.04 18.37 13.34
CA GLU A 199 2.23 18.14 14.78
C GLU A 199 1.14 17.21 15.35
N GLY A 200 1.28 16.82 16.62
CA GLY A 200 0.32 15.96 17.32
C GLY A 200 0.60 14.46 17.19
N PRO A 201 -0.32 13.59 17.67
CA PRO A 201 -0.19 12.14 17.57
C PRO A 201 -0.07 11.66 16.12
N VAL A 202 0.80 10.68 15.85
CA VAL A 202 1.05 10.21 14.48
C VAL A 202 -0.20 9.59 13.84
N THR A 203 -1.09 9.00 14.63
CA THR A 203 -2.40 8.52 14.17
C THR A 203 -3.26 9.64 13.57
N ASP A 204 -3.23 10.81 14.19
CA ASP A 204 -4.04 11.96 13.77
C ASP A 204 -3.42 12.60 12.53
N ARG A 205 -2.09 12.61 12.44
CA ARG A 205 -1.36 13.02 11.23
C ARG A 205 -1.69 12.09 10.06
N ALA A 206 -1.71 10.78 10.29
CA ALA A 206 -2.04 9.79 9.27
C ALA A 206 -3.48 9.94 8.76
N ALA A 207 -4.45 10.15 9.66
CA ALA A 207 -5.83 10.44 9.28
C ALA A 207 -5.96 11.73 8.45
N ALA A 208 -5.26 12.80 8.84
CA ALA A 208 -5.29 14.05 8.09
C ALA A 208 -4.63 13.93 6.70
N VAL A 209 -3.49 13.23 6.60
CA VAL A 209 -2.82 13.00 5.31
C VAL A 209 -3.63 12.09 4.40
N PHE A 210 -4.32 11.09 4.96
CA PHE A 210 -5.28 10.29 4.20
C PHE A 210 -6.35 11.19 3.55
N LEU A 211 -6.93 12.10 4.33
CA LEU A 211 -7.98 12.99 3.84
C LEU A 211 -7.47 13.98 2.79
N ASP A 212 -6.27 14.52 2.96
CA ASP A 212 -5.61 15.37 1.96
C ASP A 212 -5.45 14.63 0.62
N LEU A 213 -4.88 13.42 0.66
CA LEU A 213 -4.61 12.62 -0.54
C LEU A 213 -5.91 12.20 -1.24
N LEU A 214 -6.95 11.86 -0.48
CA LEU A 214 -8.26 11.49 -1.02
C LEU A 214 -8.98 12.69 -1.65
N ALA A 215 -8.73 13.89 -1.12
CA ALA A 215 -9.25 15.15 -1.64
C ALA A 215 -8.51 15.64 -2.90
N GLU A 216 -7.31 15.14 -3.19
CA GLU A 216 -6.53 15.56 -4.35
C GLU A 216 -6.97 14.86 -5.64
N GLU A 217 -7.07 13.53 -5.62
CA GLU A 217 -7.34 12.70 -6.80
C GLU A 217 -8.32 11.55 -6.49
N PRO A 218 -9.18 11.14 -7.44
CA PRO A 218 -10.01 9.95 -7.30
C PRO A 218 -9.22 8.68 -7.00
N ASP A 219 -9.67 7.95 -5.98
CA ASP A 219 -9.07 6.70 -5.57
C ASP A 219 -9.32 5.59 -6.60
N THR A 220 -8.25 4.96 -7.10
CA THR A 220 -8.37 3.93 -8.13
C THR A 220 -9.02 2.65 -7.62
N PHE A 221 -8.87 2.32 -6.34
CA PHE A 221 -9.52 1.14 -5.78
C PHE A 221 -11.04 1.33 -5.68
N VAL A 222 -11.49 2.53 -5.29
CA VAL A 222 -12.92 2.89 -5.38
C VAL A 222 -13.42 2.77 -6.83
N ALA A 223 -12.66 3.29 -7.80
CA ALA A 223 -13.05 3.22 -9.21
C ALA A 223 -13.11 1.77 -9.74
N ILE A 224 -12.27 0.87 -9.22
CA ILE A 224 -12.25 -0.56 -9.59
C ILE A 224 -13.42 -1.32 -8.96
N GLN A 225 -13.77 -1.02 -7.71
CA GLN A 225 -14.85 -1.69 -6.99
C GLN A 225 -16.24 -1.18 -7.36
N HIS A 226 -16.35 0.11 -7.67
CA HIS A 226 -17.60 0.79 -7.96
C HIS A 226 -17.54 1.33 -9.39
N ASP A 227 -17.19 2.60 -9.54
CA ASP A 227 -17.00 3.27 -10.83
C ASP A 227 -16.28 4.61 -10.64
N ARG A 228 -15.94 5.25 -11.76
CA ARG A 228 -15.24 6.54 -11.78
C ARG A 228 -16.06 7.67 -11.14
N GLU A 229 -17.38 7.67 -11.32
CA GLU A 229 -18.27 8.71 -10.78
C GLU A 229 -18.31 8.64 -9.25
N THR A 230 -18.35 7.43 -8.70
CA THR A 230 -18.27 7.17 -7.26
C THR A 230 -16.93 7.63 -6.69
N ALA A 231 -15.82 7.33 -7.38
CA ALA A 231 -14.50 7.79 -6.94
C ALA A 231 -14.38 9.33 -6.95
N GLU A 232 -14.94 10.00 -7.97
CA GLU A 232 -14.98 11.47 -8.04
C GLU A 232 -15.85 12.07 -6.95
N TRP A 233 -17.02 11.47 -6.69
CA TRP A 233 -17.89 11.86 -5.58
C TRP A 233 -17.18 11.73 -4.23
N VAL A 234 -16.44 10.64 -3.98
CA VAL A 234 -15.65 10.47 -2.75
C VAL A 234 -14.62 11.59 -2.61
N THR A 235 -13.90 11.93 -3.68
CA THR A 235 -12.92 13.03 -3.66
C THR A 235 -13.55 14.37 -3.31
N GLU A 236 -14.73 14.68 -3.87
CA GLU A 236 -15.45 15.91 -3.52
C GLU A 236 -15.87 15.94 -2.05
N ARG A 237 -16.33 14.81 -1.51
CA ARG A 237 -16.71 14.70 -0.10
C ARG A 237 -15.48 14.79 0.83
N ALA A 238 -14.36 14.20 0.44
CA ALA A 238 -13.10 14.34 1.15
C ALA A 238 -12.58 15.79 1.14
N ARG A 239 -12.73 16.53 0.04
CA ARG A 239 -12.44 17.98 0.00
C ARG A 239 -13.31 18.75 0.99
N ALA A 240 -14.62 18.51 0.99
CA ALA A 240 -15.52 19.14 1.95
C ALA A 240 -15.12 18.83 3.41
N ALA A 241 -14.73 17.58 3.70
CA ALA A 241 -14.27 17.21 5.03
C ALA A 241 -12.94 17.87 5.42
N ARG A 242 -11.98 17.93 4.49
CA ARG A 242 -10.69 18.60 4.69
C ARG A 242 -10.86 20.10 4.93
N ASP A 243 -11.78 20.72 4.19
CA ASP A 243 -12.04 22.16 4.25
C ASP A 243 -12.96 22.55 5.43
N GLY A 244 -13.48 21.57 6.18
CA GLY A 244 -14.29 21.76 7.39
C GLY A 244 -15.79 21.90 7.16
N ASP A 245 -16.26 21.68 5.93
CA ASP A 245 -17.67 21.73 5.53
C ASP A 245 -18.43 20.43 5.82
N LEU A 246 -17.71 19.36 6.15
CA LEU A 246 -18.23 18.04 6.52
C LEU A 246 -17.39 17.48 7.67
N ASP A 247 -18.01 16.81 8.63
CA ASP A 247 -17.24 16.07 9.65
C ASP A 247 -16.58 14.83 9.02
N PRO A 248 -15.24 14.66 9.11
CA PRO A 248 -14.56 13.46 8.68
C PRO A 248 -15.14 12.15 9.27
N GLU A 249 -15.68 12.19 10.49
CA GLU A 249 -16.34 11.04 11.11
C GLU A 249 -17.67 10.70 10.40
N GLU A 250 -18.48 11.71 10.05
CA GLU A 250 -19.71 11.51 9.26
C GLU A 250 -19.41 11.00 7.84
N LEU A 251 -18.32 11.48 7.23
CA LEU A 251 -17.85 10.95 5.95
C LEU A 251 -17.48 9.48 6.09
N ALA A 252 -16.76 9.12 7.15
CA ALA A 252 -16.33 7.75 7.38
C ALA A 252 -17.51 6.79 7.53
N GLU A 253 -18.53 7.18 8.32
CA GLU A 253 -19.78 6.42 8.43
C GLU A 253 -20.48 6.29 7.07
N THR A 254 -20.60 7.38 6.31
CA THR A 254 -21.25 7.36 5.00
C THR A 254 -20.57 6.39 4.02
N LEU A 255 -19.22 6.34 4.02
CA LEU A 255 -18.49 5.46 3.12
C LEU A 255 -18.59 3.99 3.56
N VAL A 256 -18.53 3.72 4.87
CA VAL A 256 -18.74 2.36 5.41
C VAL A 256 -20.16 1.86 5.09
N ASP A 257 -21.19 2.68 5.29
CA ASP A 257 -22.59 2.32 5.00
C ASP A 257 -22.84 2.03 3.50
N ARG A 258 -21.99 2.57 2.63
CA ARG A 258 -22.04 2.38 1.17
C ARG A 258 -21.07 1.33 0.65
N ASP A 259 -20.32 0.68 1.53
CA ASP A 259 -19.25 -0.26 1.17
C ASP A 259 -18.22 0.34 0.20
N ILE A 260 -17.87 1.61 0.44
CA ILE A 260 -16.88 2.35 -0.36
C ILE A 260 -15.58 2.45 0.42
N ASN A 261 -14.52 1.82 -0.11
CA ASN A 261 -13.21 1.77 0.51
C ASN A 261 -12.15 2.50 -0.36
N PRO A 262 -11.60 3.64 0.09
CA PRO A 262 -10.45 4.31 -0.53
C PRO A 262 -9.11 3.60 -0.28
N GLY A 263 -9.00 2.35 -0.75
CA GLY A 263 -7.88 1.46 -0.48
C GLY A 263 -6.54 1.95 -1.04
N THR A 264 -6.51 2.50 -2.26
CA THR A 264 -5.24 3.00 -2.84
C THR A 264 -4.67 4.15 -2.02
N THR A 265 -5.53 5.03 -1.51
CA THR A 265 -5.12 6.15 -0.65
C THR A 265 -4.57 5.65 0.68
N ALA A 266 -5.21 4.63 1.27
CA ALA A 266 -4.69 3.96 2.46
C ALA A 266 -3.29 3.37 2.24
N ASP A 267 -3.08 2.71 1.09
CA ASP A 267 -1.79 2.13 0.71
C ASP A 267 -0.67 3.19 0.61
N VAL A 268 -0.96 4.35 0.01
CA VAL A 268 -0.02 5.48 -0.10
C VAL A 268 0.32 6.06 1.27
N VAL A 269 -0.64 6.16 2.19
CA VAL A 269 -0.39 6.61 3.56
C VAL A 269 0.53 5.65 4.31
N ALA A 270 0.33 4.33 4.17
CA ALA A 270 1.21 3.32 4.76
C ALA A 270 2.65 3.48 4.26
N ALA A 271 2.83 3.61 2.94
CA ALA A 271 4.14 3.80 2.33
C ALA A 271 4.78 5.14 2.78
N GLY A 272 3.97 6.20 2.90
CA GLY A 272 4.41 7.51 3.37
C GLY A 272 4.85 7.49 4.83
N LEU A 273 4.13 6.78 5.70
CA LEU A 273 4.51 6.52 7.09
C LEU A 273 5.85 5.81 7.17
N PHE A 274 6.08 4.78 6.34
CA PHE A 274 7.37 4.09 6.29
C PHE A 274 8.51 5.06 5.97
N VAL A 275 8.37 5.86 4.91
CA VAL A 275 9.39 6.85 4.53
C VAL A 275 9.60 7.90 5.62
N ALA A 276 8.53 8.36 6.29
CA ALA A 276 8.63 9.31 7.37
C ALA A 276 9.40 8.74 8.59
N LEU A 277 9.14 7.47 8.93
CA LEU A 277 9.83 6.76 10.02
C LEU A 277 11.32 6.54 9.72
N GLU A 278 11.67 6.13 8.51
CA GLU A 278 13.08 6.02 8.07
C GLU A 278 13.80 7.38 8.10
N ARG A 279 13.05 8.48 7.92
CA ARG A 279 13.53 9.86 8.04
C ARG A 279 13.48 10.41 9.47
N GLY A 280 13.33 9.54 10.46
CA GLY A 280 13.42 9.87 11.88
C GLY A 280 12.20 10.57 12.46
N MET A 281 11.01 10.43 11.86
CA MET A 281 9.77 10.90 12.49
C MET A 281 9.57 10.21 13.84
N PRO A 282 9.42 10.96 14.96
CA PRO A 282 9.20 10.37 16.27
C PRO A 282 7.77 9.84 16.41
N VAL A 283 7.62 8.80 17.24
CA VAL A 283 6.37 8.10 17.56
C VAL A 283 6.38 7.70 19.02
#